data_AF-A0A1B6H3U0-F1
#
_entry.id   AF-A0A1B6H3U0-F1
#
_cell.length_a   1.000
_cell.length_b   1.000
_cell.length_c   1.000
_cell.angle_alpha   90.00
_cell.angle_beta   90.00
_cell.angle_gamma   90.00
#
_symmetry.space_group_name_H-M   'P 1'
#
loop_
_entity.id
_entity.type
_entity.pdbx_description
1 polymer ?
#
loop_
_entity_poly.entity_id
_entity_poly.type
_entity_poly.pdbx_seq_one_letter_code
_entity_poly.pdbx_strand_id
1 'polypeptide(L)'
;SIPVELFGFKPSIILKFCKDELIIPLLHITNASLSQGHFPTKLKVAKVIPLHKKGKKDDVSNYRPISLIPSTSKIIEKIVLERVLHHLQINNILTSHQHGFRKGKSTITAVVETAEFILDSLEEGKTVSGIFMDLSKAFDCLSHDFILKKLTAMGIQHTVKKWFTSYIKDRSQLVELKHIVHGRSVTSRSRILPVTRGVPQGSVLGPLLFILFTNDLPMFIEPYCHTIMYADDTLLLTANKSAESLEIDTYISVNLALQYCQNHDLVFNEDKTKQLIFGSKK
;
A
#
# COMPACT_ATOMS: atom_id res chain seq x y z
N SER A 1 0.53 0.88 29.92
CA SER A 1 -0.26 2.12 29.94
C SER A 1 -0.11 2.83 28.60
N ILE A 2 -1.11 2.68 27.72
CA ILE A 2 -1.22 3.45 26.47
C ILE A 2 -1.62 4.88 26.88
N PRO A 3 -1.06 5.97 26.30
CA PRO A 3 -1.32 7.31 26.80
C PRO A 3 -2.81 7.62 26.74
N VAL A 4 -3.30 7.94 27.93
CA VAL A 4 -4.59 8.48 28.32
C VAL A 4 -5.12 9.47 27.27
N GLU A 5 -6.35 9.24 26.81
CA GLU A 5 -7.22 10.29 26.27
C GLU A 5 -7.47 11.29 27.41
N LEU A 6 -6.53 12.21 27.64
CA LEU A 6 -6.74 13.34 28.55
C LEU A 6 -7.83 14.22 27.90
N PHE A 7 -9.00 14.29 28.56
CA PHE A 7 -10.11 15.21 28.26
C PHE A 7 -10.92 14.97 26.97
N GLY A 8 -10.93 13.76 26.40
CA GLY A 8 -11.81 13.47 25.24
C GLY A 8 -11.42 14.18 23.93
N PHE A 9 -10.29 14.89 23.90
CA PHE A 9 -9.75 15.48 22.68
C PHE A 9 -8.99 14.43 21.85
N LYS A 10 -9.16 14.50 20.53
CA LYS A 10 -8.33 13.70 19.62
C LYS A 10 -6.86 14.07 19.85
N PRO A 11 -5.92 13.10 19.96
CA PRO A 11 -4.51 13.38 20.19
C PRO A 11 -3.89 14.39 19.20
N SER A 12 -4.39 14.44 17.95
CA SER A 12 -3.97 15.42 16.95
C SER A 12 -4.34 16.87 17.29
N ILE A 13 -5.40 17.11 18.06
CA ILE A 13 -5.80 18.45 18.51
C ILE A 13 -4.81 18.95 19.56
N ILE A 14 -4.48 18.11 20.54
CA ILE A 14 -3.49 18.43 21.59
C ILE A 14 -2.13 18.74 20.96
N LEU A 15 -1.68 17.93 20.00
CA LEU A 15 -0.43 18.19 19.28
C LEU A 15 -0.42 19.52 18.53
N LYS A 16 -1.58 19.94 17.98
CA LYS A 16 -1.69 21.23 17.29
C LYS A 16 -1.75 22.41 18.25
N PHE A 17 -2.42 22.23 19.39
CA PHE A 17 -2.59 23.27 20.39
C PHE A 17 -1.28 23.54 21.15
N CYS A 18 -0.59 22.48 21.58
CA CYS A 18 0.69 22.55 22.29
C CYS A 18 1.90 22.41 21.36
N LYS A 19 1.77 22.86 20.09
CA LYS A 19 2.81 22.60 19.08
C LYS A 19 4.14 23.23 19.46
N ASP A 20 4.12 24.42 20.07
CA ASP A 20 5.30 25.23 20.34
C ASP A 20 6.10 24.65 21.52
N GLU A 21 5.42 24.04 22.49
CA GLU A 21 6.04 23.34 23.61
C GLU A 21 6.54 21.95 23.21
N LEU A 22 5.81 21.26 22.30
CA LEU A 22 6.13 19.89 21.91
C LEU A 22 7.16 19.81 20.79
N ILE A 23 7.44 20.88 20.05
CA ILE A 23 8.35 20.85 18.90
C ILE A 23 9.76 20.42 19.29
N ILE A 24 10.30 20.93 20.41
CA ILE A 24 11.67 20.63 20.85
C ILE A 24 11.81 19.14 21.23
N PRO A 25 10.97 18.57 22.11
CA PRO A 25 11.01 17.13 22.39
C PRO A 25 10.79 16.25 21.15
N LEU A 26 9.83 16.62 20.29
CA LEU A 26 9.54 15.84 19.07
C LEU A 26 10.71 15.85 18.10
N LEU A 27 11.37 16.99 17.94
CA LEU A 27 12.57 17.11 17.12
C LEU A 27 13.70 16.23 17.66
N HIS A 28 13.94 16.27 18.97
CA HIS A 28 14.98 15.45 19.61
C HIS A 28 14.71 13.95 19.43
N ILE A 29 13.48 13.50 19.70
CA ILE A 29 13.07 12.10 19.53
C ILE A 29 13.20 11.66 18.08
N THR A 30 12.79 12.51 17.13
CA THR A 30 12.87 12.22 15.70
C THR A 30 14.32 12.09 15.24
N ASN A 31 15.19 13.04 15.60
CA ASN A 31 16.59 13.01 15.22
C ASN A 31 17.33 11.83 15.85
N ALA A 32 17.07 11.52 17.12
CA ALA A 32 17.61 10.34 17.78
C ALA A 32 17.15 9.05 17.08
N SER A 33 15.85 8.95 16.75
CA SER A 33 15.31 7.80 16.02
C SER A 33 16.02 7.58 14.68
N LEU A 34 16.16 8.64 13.88
CA LEU A 34 16.77 8.57 12.55
C LEU A 34 18.27 8.29 12.61
N SER A 35 19.02 8.97 13.50
CA SER A 35 20.47 8.79 13.63
C SER A 35 20.86 7.42 14.17
N GLN A 36 20.08 6.86 15.10
CA GLN A 36 20.32 5.54 15.67
C GLN A 36 19.77 4.39 14.82
N GLY A 37 18.94 4.72 13.82
CA GLY A 37 18.24 3.76 12.98
C GLY A 37 17.21 2.94 13.75
N HIS A 38 16.50 3.53 14.71
CA HIS A 38 15.53 2.82 15.55
C HIS A 38 14.20 3.56 15.63
N PHE A 39 13.11 2.90 15.28
CA PHE A 39 11.77 3.47 15.42
C PHE A 39 11.27 3.36 16.87
N PRO A 40 10.70 4.42 17.47
CA PRO A 40 10.35 4.41 18.89
C PRO A 40 9.34 3.30 19.25
N THR A 41 9.72 2.39 20.15
CA THR A 41 8.93 1.19 20.50
C THR A 41 7.52 1.53 21.00
N LYS A 42 7.36 2.61 21.77
CA LYS A 42 6.03 3.06 22.26
C LYS A 42 5.08 3.50 21.13
N LEU A 43 5.59 3.75 19.93
CA LEU A 43 4.81 4.15 18.76
C LEU A 43 4.45 2.96 17.84
N LYS A 44 4.88 1.73 18.18
CA LYS A 44 4.66 0.51 17.39
C LYS A 44 3.32 -0.20 17.64
N VAL A 45 2.46 0.38 18.48
CA VAL A 45 1.13 -0.18 18.79
C VAL A 45 0.06 0.55 17.97
N ALA A 46 -0.67 -0.19 17.13
CA ALA A 46 -1.80 0.33 16.35
C ALA A 46 -3.14 -0.09 16.95
N LYS A 47 -4.14 0.78 16.80
CA LYS A 47 -5.53 0.45 17.13
C LYS A 47 -6.31 0.17 15.85
N VAL A 48 -6.84 -1.02 15.69
CA VAL A 48 -7.62 -1.43 14.53
C VAL A 48 -9.10 -1.16 14.78
N ILE A 49 -9.70 -0.36 13.90
CA ILE A 49 -11.14 -0.10 13.86
C ILE A 49 -11.70 -0.82 12.63
N PRO A 50 -12.58 -1.82 12.79
CA PRO A 50 -13.24 -2.46 11.65
C PRO A 50 -14.30 -1.52 11.09
N LEU A 51 -14.13 -1.15 9.83
CA LEU A 51 -15.09 -0.33 9.08
C LEU A 51 -15.94 -1.24 8.20
N HIS A 52 -17.25 -1.25 8.41
CA HIS A 52 -18.17 -2.03 7.57
C HIS A 52 -18.17 -1.47 6.13
N LYS A 53 -17.94 -2.33 5.14
CA LYS A 53 -17.86 -1.96 3.72
C LYS A 53 -19.20 -2.16 3.00
N LYS A 54 -19.73 -3.39 3.04
CA LYS A 54 -20.99 -3.80 2.38
C LYS A 54 -21.46 -5.16 2.91
N GLY A 55 -22.61 -5.67 2.48
CA GLY A 55 -23.05 -7.02 2.83
C GLY A 55 -23.49 -7.19 4.29
N LYS A 56 -23.58 -8.44 4.74
CA LYS A 56 -24.08 -8.78 6.08
C LYS A 56 -23.07 -8.38 7.17
N LYS A 57 -23.58 -7.94 8.33
CA LYS A 57 -22.75 -7.40 9.45
C LYS A 57 -22.15 -8.48 10.36
N ASP A 58 -22.63 -9.71 10.27
CA ASP A 58 -22.12 -10.90 10.97
C ASP A 58 -20.89 -11.52 10.28
N ASP A 59 -20.71 -11.25 8.99
CA ASP A 59 -19.57 -11.70 8.22
C ASP A 59 -18.38 -10.73 8.35
N VAL A 60 -17.27 -11.23 8.89
CA VAL A 60 -16.03 -10.47 9.11
C VAL A 60 -15.37 -10.03 7.79
N SER A 61 -15.58 -10.76 6.69
CA SER A 61 -15.02 -10.43 5.38
C SER A 61 -15.55 -9.10 4.81
N ASN A 62 -16.71 -8.67 5.31
CA ASN A 62 -17.37 -7.42 4.97
C ASN A 62 -16.83 -6.18 5.70
N TYR A 63 -15.81 -6.35 6.55
CA TYR A 63 -15.16 -5.26 7.27
C TYR A 63 -13.75 -5.00 6.75
N ARG A 64 -13.39 -3.73 6.65
CA ARG A 64 -12.03 -3.27 6.36
C ARG A 64 -11.33 -2.88 7.67
N PRO A 65 -10.18 -3.47 8.00
CA PRO A 65 -9.43 -3.08 9.20
C PRO A 65 -8.70 -1.75 8.96
N ILE A 66 -9.10 -0.68 9.66
CA ILE A 66 -8.38 0.60 9.62
C ILE A 66 -7.47 0.72 10.83
N SER A 67 -6.17 0.82 10.58
CA SER A 67 -5.15 1.01 11.61
C SER A 67 -4.98 2.48 11.98
N LEU A 68 -5.42 2.83 13.19
CA LEU A 68 -5.11 4.10 13.83
C LEU A 68 -3.77 4.00 14.55
N ILE A 69 -2.72 4.51 13.90
CA ILE A 69 -1.39 4.67 14.49
C ILE A 69 -1.32 5.94 15.35
N PRO A 70 -0.40 6.01 16.33
CA PRO A 70 -0.20 7.20 17.15
C PRO A 70 0.05 8.45 16.30
N SER A 71 -0.49 9.60 16.69
CA SER A 71 -0.31 10.83 15.90
C SER A 71 1.16 11.26 15.80
N THR A 72 1.95 11.02 16.85
CA THR A 72 3.41 11.21 16.83
C THR A 72 4.13 10.28 15.85
N SER A 73 3.64 9.04 15.67
CA SER A 73 4.14 8.10 14.64
C SER A 73 4.08 8.73 13.26
N LYS A 74 2.93 9.35 12.94
CA LYS A 74 2.69 10.01 11.64
C LYS A 74 3.67 11.12 11.35
N ILE A 75 4.11 11.87 12.37
CA ILE A 75 5.08 12.96 12.21
C ILE A 75 6.43 12.40 11.75
N ILE A 76 6.96 11.39 12.46
CA ILE A 76 8.24 10.76 12.11
C ILE A 76 8.15 10.09 10.74
N GLU A 77 7.07 9.33 10.49
CA GLU A 77 6.83 8.67 9.21
C GLU A 77 6.75 9.67 8.04
N LYS A 78 6.15 10.85 8.24
CA LYS A 78 6.06 11.87 7.20
C LYS A 78 7.43 12.43 6.83
N ILE A 79 8.30 12.65 7.81
CA ILE A 79 9.68 13.10 7.59
C ILE A 79 10.48 12.04 6.81
N VAL A 80 10.34 10.76 7.17
CA VAL A 80 10.99 9.67 6.43
C VAL A 80 10.42 9.54 5.01
N LEU A 81 9.11 9.62 4.85
CA LEU A 81 8.43 9.57 3.56
C LEU A 81 8.99 10.61 2.59
N GLU A 82 9.10 11.87 3.03
CA GLU A 82 9.62 12.95 2.18
C GLU A 82 11.08 12.71 1.76
N ARG A 83 11.94 12.29 2.69
CA ARG A 83 13.34 11.99 2.40
C ARG A 83 13.50 10.80 1.44
N VAL A 84 12.70 9.75 1.62
CA VAL A 84 12.74 8.56 0.77
C VAL A 84 12.19 8.86 -0.62
N LEU A 85 11.06 9.56 -0.73
CA LEU A 85 10.52 9.99 -2.03
C LEU A 85 11.51 10.85 -2.81
N HIS A 86 12.19 11.78 -2.14
CA HIS A 86 13.24 12.60 -2.76
C HIS A 86 14.39 11.74 -3.30
N HIS A 87 14.87 10.77 -2.52
CA HIS A 87 15.90 9.83 -2.97
C HIS A 87 15.44 9.01 -4.18
N LEU A 88 14.23 8.43 -4.12
CA LEU A 88 13.66 7.64 -5.20
C LEU A 88 13.51 8.44 -6.50
N GLN A 89 13.13 9.72 -6.38
CA GLN A 89 12.95 10.62 -7.51
C GLN A 89 14.29 10.97 -8.18
N ILE A 90 15.31 11.35 -7.40
CA ILE A 90 16.62 11.72 -7.96
C ILE A 90 17.30 10.54 -8.67
N ASN A 91 17.08 9.33 -8.16
CA ASN A 91 17.70 8.12 -8.70
C ASN A 91 16.81 7.37 -9.72
N ASN A 92 15.65 7.93 -10.10
CA ASN A 92 14.70 7.32 -11.03
C ASN A 92 14.35 5.85 -10.69
N ILE A 93 14.18 5.54 -9.41
CA ILE A 93 13.96 4.17 -8.93
C ILE A 93 12.51 3.70 -9.16
N LEU A 94 11.54 4.62 -9.08
CA LEU A 94 10.13 4.29 -9.24
C LEU A 94 9.77 4.05 -10.70
N THR A 95 9.13 2.91 -10.97
CA THR A 95 8.64 2.53 -12.29
C THR A 95 7.71 3.60 -12.88
N SER A 96 7.83 3.88 -14.18
CA SER A 96 6.93 4.77 -14.94
C SER A 96 5.47 4.31 -14.92
N HIS A 97 5.26 3.00 -14.79
CA HIS A 97 3.98 2.31 -14.78
C HIS A 97 3.14 2.55 -13.51
N GLN A 98 3.72 3.14 -12.45
CA GLN A 98 3.02 3.43 -11.20
C GLN A 98 2.49 4.87 -11.17
N HIS A 99 1.16 5.00 -11.08
CA HIS A 99 0.43 6.25 -11.00
C HIS A 99 -0.04 6.58 -9.58
N GLY A 100 -0.21 5.57 -8.73
CA GLY A 100 -0.63 5.71 -7.35
C GLY A 100 0.48 6.29 -6.46
N PHE A 101 0.10 7.16 -5.52
CA PHE A 101 1.00 7.72 -4.50
C PHE A 101 2.28 8.40 -5.03
N ARG A 102 2.27 8.84 -6.30
CA ARG A 102 3.41 9.49 -6.95
C ARG A 102 3.08 10.94 -7.29
N LYS A 103 4.04 11.85 -7.07
CA LYS A 103 3.89 13.26 -7.44
C LYS A 103 3.76 13.38 -8.96
N GLY A 104 2.77 14.14 -9.43
CA GLY A 104 2.52 14.38 -10.86
C GLY A 104 1.76 13.26 -11.58
N LYS A 105 1.40 12.18 -10.88
CA LYS A 105 0.50 11.14 -11.39
C LYS A 105 -0.81 11.14 -10.61
N SER A 106 -1.86 10.65 -11.24
CA SER A 106 -3.22 10.59 -10.71
C SER A 106 -4.01 9.47 -11.39
N THR A 107 -5.23 9.22 -10.90
CA THR A 107 -6.17 8.32 -11.58
C THR A 107 -6.45 8.76 -13.03
N ILE A 108 -6.52 10.07 -13.28
CA ILE A 108 -6.70 10.63 -14.62
C ILE A 108 -5.54 10.23 -15.52
N THR A 109 -4.30 10.38 -15.06
CA THR A 109 -3.13 9.99 -15.89
C THR A 109 -3.11 8.50 -16.21
N ALA A 110 -3.59 7.64 -15.30
CA ALA A 110 -3.67 6.20 -15.54
C ALA A 110 -4.75 5.87 -16.59
N VAL A 111 -5.90 6.54 -16.50
CA VAL A 111 -7.00 6.38 -17.47
C VAL A 111 -6.60 6.91 -18.86
N VAL A 112 -5.92 8.06 -18.92
CA VAL A 112 -5.40 8.61 -20.18
C VAL A 112 -4.43 7.65 -20.84
N GLU A 113 -3.43 7.15 -20.09
CA GLU A 113 -2.46 6.18 -20.62
C GLU A 113 -3.14 4.87 -21.08
N THR A 114 -4.17 4.42 -20.36
CA THR A 114 -4.98 3.26 -20.77
C THR A 114 -5.71 3.54 -22.08
N ALA A 115 -6.34 4.71 -22.21
CA ALA A 115 -7.10 5.08 -23.39
C ALA A 115 -6.20 5.25 -24.62
N GLU A 116 -5.05 5.91 -24.46
CA GLU A 116 -4.02 6.06 -25.50
C GLU A 116 -3.56 4.69 -26.01
N PHE A 117 -3.16 3.79 -25.11
CA PHE A 117 -2.75 2.42 -25.50
C PHE A 117 -3.84 1.70 -26.30
N ILE A 118 -5.10 1.79 -25.87
CA ILE A 118 -6.22 1.15 -26.56
C ILE A 118 -6.44 1.76 -27.95
N LEU A 119 -6.48 3.09 -28.04
CA LEU A 119 -6.74 3.81 -29.29
C LEU A 119 -5.64 3.53 -30.32
N ASP A 120 -4.38 3.69 -29.93
CA ASP A 120 -3.22 3.46 -30.80
C ASP A 120 -3.21 2.02 -31.32
N SER A 121 -3.51 1.05 -30.45
CA SER A 121 -3.59 -0.36 -30.84
C SER A 121 -4.72 -0.63 -31.83
N LEU A 122 -5.90 -0.02 -31.63
CA LEU A 122 -7.04 -0.17 -32.54
C LEU A 122 -6.77 0.46 -33.91
N GLU A 123 -6.10 1.62 -33.95
CA GLU A 123 -5.68 2.28 -35.20
C GLU A 123 -4.70 1.43 -36.00
N GLU A 124 -3.83 0.68 -35.32
CA GLU A 124 -2.94 -0.31 -35.94
C GLU A 124 -3.66 -1.60 -36.41
N GLY A 125 -4.97 -1.70 -36.17
CA GLY A 125 -5.80 -2.86 -36.50
C GLY A 125 -5.60 -4.05 -35.56
N LYS A 126 -5.11 -3.82 -34.33
CA LYS A 126 -5.01 -4.84 -33.28
C LYS A 126 -6.31 -4.91 -32.47
N THR A 127 -6.53 -6.05 -31.83
CA THR A 127 -7.50 -6.21 -30.74
C THR A 127 -6.75 -6.14 -29.42
N VAL A 128 -7.33 -5.49 -28.42
CA VAL A 128 -6.73 -5.28 -27.10
C VAL A 128 -7.48 -6.11 -26.06
N SER A 129 -6.75 -6.75 -25.15
CA SER A 129 -7.28 -7.40 -23.96
C SER A 129 -6.76 -6.68 -22.71
N GLY A 130 -7.69 -6.23 -21.87
CA GLY A 130 -7.39 -5.57 -20.60
C GLY A 130 -7.81 -6.43 -19.42
N ILE A 131 -6.86 -6.78 -18.56
CA ILE A 131 -7.09 -7.58 -17.35
C ILE A 131 -6.92 -6.69 -16.13
N PHE A 132 -8.02 -6.46 -15.42
CA PHE A 132 -8.08 -5.72 -14.17
C PHE A 132 -7.82 -6.68 -13.02
N MET A 133 -6.58 -6.72 -12.54
CA MET A 133 -6.14 -7.56 -11.43
C MET A 133 -6.59 -6.95 -10.09
N ASP A 134 -7.18 -7.79 -9.23
CA ASP A 134 -7.52 -7.43 -7.83
C ASP A 134 -6.64 -8.23 -6.85
N LEU A 135 -5.96 -7.52 -5.95
CA LEU A 135 -5.15 -8.11 -4.88
C LEU A 135 -5.94 -8.14 -3.57
N SER A 136 -6.11 -9.34 -3.01
CA SER A 136 -6.81 -9.52 -1.74
C SER A 136 -5.94 -9.05 -0.57
N LYS A 137 -6.46 -8.09 0.21
CA LYS A 137 -5.82 -7.61 1.45
C LYS A 137 -4.34 -7.23 1.26
N ALA A 138 -4.04 -6.57 0.14
CA ALA A 138 -2.67 -6.36 -0.35
C ALA A 138 -1.70 -5.80 0.71
N PHE A 139 -2.15 -4.84 1.54
CA PHE A 139 -1.35 -4.28 2.63
C PHE A 139 -1.10 -5.24 3.81
N ASP A 140 -2.02 -6.16 4.08
CA ASP A 140 -1.93 -7.09 5.21
C ASP A 140 -1.07 -8.32 4.88
N CYS A 141 -0.88 -8.61 3.59
CA CYS A 141 -0.17 -9.78 3.11
C CYS A 141 1.36 -9.62 3.08
N LEU A 142 1.88 -8.40 2.97
CA LEU A 142 3.29 -8.15 2.70
C LEU A 142 4.24 -8.78 3.73
N SER A 143 5.14 -9.65 3.30
CA SER A 143 6.18 -10.19 4.17
C SER A 143 7.19 -9.10 4.55
N HIS A 144 7.47 -8.98 5.86
CA HIS A 144 8.42 -7.98 6.38
C HIS A 144 9.83 -8.19 5.82
N ASP A 145 10.25 -9.44 5.67
CA ASP A 145 11.58 -9.75 5.15
C ASP A 145 11.67 -9.43 3.66
N PHE A 146 10.62 -9.68 2.87
CA PHE A 146 10.59 -9.29 1.45
C PHE A 146 10.58 -7.77 1.27
N ILE A 147 9.84 -7.02 2.09
CA ILE A 147 9.92 -5.55 2.09
C ILE A 147 11.38 -5.11 2.30
N LEU A 148 12.06 -5.63 3.31
CA LEU A 148 13.45 -5.26 3.61
C LEU A 148 14.42 -5.65 2.48
N LYS A 149 14.18 -6.79 1.81
CA LYS A 149 14.94 -7.20 0.61
C LYS A 149 14.75 -6.21 -0.54
N LYS A 150 13.51 -5.85 -0.88
CA LYS A 150 13.18 -4.87 -1.93
C LYS A 150 13.80 -3.51 -1.64
N LEU A 151 13.67 -3.00 -0.41
CA LEU A 151 14.30 -1.73 0.00
C LEU A 151 15.84 -1.80 -0.15
N THR A 152 16.47 -2.92 0.22
CA THR A 152 17.93 -3.09 0.07
C THR A 152 18.35 -3.08 -1.41
N ALA A 153 17.59 -3.76 -2.28
CA ALA A 153 17.83 -3.78 -3.73
C ALA A 153 17.71 -2.38 -4.36
N MET A 154 16.88 -1.51 -3.79
CA MET A 154 16.71 -0.11 -4.20
C MET A 154 17.75 0.84 -3.60
N GLY A 155 18.83 0.32 -2.99
CA GLY A 155 19.90 1.16 -2.43
C GLY A 155 19.64 1.70 -1.02
N ILE A 156 18.54 1.31 -0.36
CA ILE A 156 18.30 1.69 1.04
C ILE A 156 19.15 0.79 1.95
N GLN A 157 20.24 1.36 2.47
CA GLN A 157 21.25 0.63 3.24
C GLN A 157 21.53 1.26 4.61
N HIS A 158 22.45 0.62 5.37
CA HIS A 158 22.96 1.09 6.66
C HIS A 158 21.88 1.51 7.67
N THR A 159 22.00 2.71 8.24
CA THR A 159 21.11 3.26 9.26
C THR A 159 19.66 3.34 8.80
N VAL A 160 19.41 3.64 7.52
CA VAL A 160 18.05 3.74 6.98
C VAL A 160 17.41 2.35 6.91
N LYS A 161 18.16 1.34 6.45
CA LYS A 161 17.70 -0.06 6.49
C LYS A 161 17.42 -0.53 7.92
N LYS A 162 18.30 -0.19 8.87
CA LYS A 162 18.09 -0.47 10.29
C LYS A 162 16.81 0.19 10.80
N TRP A 163 16.56 1.44 10.40
CA TRP A 163 15.36 2.18 10.75
C TRP A 163 14.10 1.51 10.22
N PHE A 164 14.06 1.12 8.94
CA PHE A 164 12.92 0.39 8.36
C PHE A 164 12.72 -0.98 9.00
N THR A 165 13.81 -1.67 9.34
CA THR A 165 13.77 -2.95 10.05
C THR A 165 13.11 -2.77 11.41
N SER A 166 13.52 -1.74 12.16
CA SER A 166 12.89 -1.39 13.44
C SER A 166 11.45 -0.91 13.24
N TYR A 167 11.13 -0.14 12.21
CA TYR A 167 9.77 0.36 11.96
C TYR A 167 8.75 -0.75 11.75
N ILE A 168 9.13 -1.81 11.02
CA ILE A 168 8.24 -2.89 10.61
C ILE A 168 8.21 -4.04 11.64
N LYS A 169 9.35 -4.36 12.29
CA LYS A 169 9.42 -5.44 13.29
C LYS A 169 8.88 -5.03 14.66
N ASP A 170 8.43 -6.04 15.42
CA ASP A 170 7.91 -5.92 16.79
C ASP A 170 6.74 -4.95 16.92
N ARG A 171 5.90 -4.89 15.88
CA ARG A 171 4.64 -4.15 15.92
C ARG A 171 3.57 -4.98 16.59
N SER A 172 2.62 -4.31 17.20
CA SER A 172 1.46 -4.96 17.79
C SER A 172 0.19 -4.17 17.51
N GLN A 173 -0.95 -4.84 17.57
CA GLN A 173 -2.25 -4.23 17.35
C GLN A 173 -3.29 -4.75 18.33
N LEU A 174 -4.33 -3.95 18.54
CA LEU A 174 -5.56 -4.37 19.22
C LEU A 174 -6.76 -3.91 18.40
N VAL A 175 -7.86 -4.66 18.47
CA VAL A 175 -9.14 -4.28 17.87
C VAL A 175 -9.94 -3.49 18.89
N GLU A 176 -10.50 -2.35 18.49
CA GLU A 176 -11.42 -1.56 19.31
C GLU A 176 -12.79 -1.46 18.62
N LEU A 177 -13.84 -1.83 19.36
CA LEU A 177 -15.23 -1.75 18.92
C LEU A 177 -15.99 -0.74 19.78
N LYS A 178 -16.60 0.24 19.11
CA LYS A 178 -17.54 1.18 19.75
C LYS A 178 -18.95 0.73 19.43
N HIS A 179 -19.76 0.54 20.47
CA HIS A 179 -21.15 0.09 20.34
C HIS A 179 -22.00 0.72 21.43
N ILE A 180 -23.32 0.73 21.25
CA ILE A 180 -24.26 1.33 22.19
C ILE A 180 -24.89 0.21 23.02
N VAL A 181 -24.78 0.29 24.34
CA VAL A 181 -25.44 -0.60 25.29
C VAL A 181 -26.30 0.27 26.20
N HIS A 182 -27.60 0.01 26.25
CA HIS A 182 -28.58 0.76 27.06
C HIS A 182 -28.46 2.29 26.86
N GLY A 183 -28.35 2.74 25.61
CA GLY A 183 -28.24 4.17 25.26
C GLY A 183 -26.87 4.81 25.57
N ARG A 184 -25.88 4.05 26.08
CA ARG A 184 -24.54 4.54 26.38
C ARG A 184 -23.51 3.98 25.41
N SER A 185 -22.57 4.82 24.97
CA SER A 185 -21.45 4.38 24.14
C SER A 185 -20.44 3.60 24.99
N VAL A 186 -20.28 2.32 24.68
CA VAL A 186 -19.31 1.40 25.31
C VAL A 186 -18.22 1.07 24.32
N THR A 187 -16.99 0.93 24.82
CA THR A 187 -15.81 0.56 24.03
C THR A 187 -15.27 -0.79 24.50
N SER A 188 -15.26 -1.78 23.61
CA SER A 188 -14.64 -3.09 23.84
C SER A 188 -13.30 -3.17 23.14
N ARG A 189 -12.29 -3.75 23.79
CA ARG A 189 -10.94 -3.91 23.24
C ARG A 189 -10.50 -5.36 23.31
N SER A 190 -9.87 -5.85 22.24
CA SER A 190 -9.21 -7.16 22.26
C SER A 190 -7.90 -7.11 23.07
N ARG A 191 -7.34 -8.29 23.33
CA ARG A 191 -5.92 -8.40 23.72
C ARG A 191 -5.03 -7.80 22.63
N ILE A 192 -3.86 -7.30 23.05
CA ILE A 192 -2.81 -6.86 22.13
C ILE A 192 -2.16 -8.10 21.52
N LEU A 193 -2.03 -8.11 20.20
CA LEU A 193 -1.42 -9.20 19.45
C LEU A 193 -0.29 -8.68 18.56
N PRO A 194 0.79 -9.46 18.35
CA PRO A 194 1.85 -9.10 17.43
C PRO A 194 1.35 -9.05 15.98
N VAL A 195 1.94 -8.17 15.19
CA VAL A 195 1.75 -8.09 13.74
C VAL A 195 2.96 -8.71 13.06
N THR A 196 2.79 -9.89 12.49
CA THR A 196 3.87 -10.68 11.88
C THR A 196 4.04 -10.44 10.39
N ARG A 197 3.03 -9.85 9.74
CA ARG A 197 2.99 -9.56 8.30
C ARG A 197 2.20 -8.29 8.04
N GLY A 198 2.41 -7.71 6.87
CA GLY A 198 1.74 -6.53 6.38
C GLY A 198 2.27 -5.22 6.96
N VAL A 199 1.72 -4.13 6.45
CA VAL A 199 1.96 -2.77 6.92
C VAL A 199 0.63 -2.15 7.38
N PRO A 200 0.62 -1.31 8.43
CA PRO A 200 -0.64 -0.80 8.97
C PRO A 200 -1.42 0.02 7.94
N GLN A 201 -2.63 -0.41 7.60
CA GLN A 201 -3.53 0.30 6.69
C GLN A 201 -4.06 1.58 7.36
N GLY A 202 -3.43 2.72 7.07
CA GLY A 202 -3.63 4.00 7.77
C GLY A 202 -2.33 4.62 8.32
N SER A 203 -1.21 3.92 8.17
CA SER A 203 0.12 4.49 8.31
C SER A 203 0.47 5.41 7.14
N VAL A 204 1.41 6.33 7.37
CA VAL A 204 1.90 7.26 6.34
C VAL A 204 2.85 6.54 5.39
N LEU A 205 3.66 5.61 5.90
CA LEU A 205 4.59 4.83 5.08
C LEU A 205 3.96 3.60 4.40
N GLY A 206 2.79 3.13 4.85
CA GLY A 206 2.15 1.93 4.29
C GLY A 206 1.98 1.98 2.76
N PRO A 207 1.34 3.04 2.22
CA PRO A 207 1.24 3.25 0.77
C PRO A 207 2.57 3.23 0.02
N LEU A 208 3.59 3.92 0.56
CA LEU A 208 4.93 3.95 -0.04
C LEU A 208 5.54 2.55 -0.07
N LEU A 209 5.49 1.83 1.04
CA LEU A 209 6.06 0.48 1.14
C LEU A 209 5.37 -0.49 0.17
N PHE A 210 4.07 -0.32 -0.07
CA PHE A 210 3.35 -1.12 -1.06
C PHE A 210 3.84 -0.85 -2.48
N ILE A 211 3.92 0.41 -2.92
CA ILE A 211 4.37 0.72 -4.29
C ILE A 211 5.84 0.32 -4.52
N LEU A 212 6.68 0.36 -3.49
CA LEU A 212 8.06 -0.13 -3.57
C LEU A 212 8.13 -1.65 -3.64
N PHE A 213 7.20 -2.33 -2.98
CA PHE A 213 7.13 -3.79 -2.99
C PHE A 213 6.78 -4.35 -4.37
N THR A 214 5.92 -3.66 -5.11
CA THR A 214 5.44 -4.07 -6.44
C THR A 214 6.13 -3.34 -7.60
N ASN A 215 7.18 -2.56 -7.33
CA ASN A 215 7.82 -1.67 -8.30
C ASN A 215 8.42 -2.40 -9.51
N ASP A 216 8.86 -3.65 -9.32
CA ASP A 216 9.46 -4.51 -10.34
C ASP A 216 8.47 -5.49 -10.99
N LEU A 217 7.18 -5.43 -10.64
CA LEU A 217 6.13 -6.21 -11.30
C LEU A 217 6.11 -5.98 -12.83
N PRO A 218 6.16 -4.74 -13.36
CA PRO A 218 6.14 -4.53 -14.82
C PRO A 218 7.31 -5.23 -15.52
N MET A 219 8.53 -5.07 -14.98
CA MET A 219 9.73 -5.71 -15.51
C MET A 219 9.66 -7.24 -15.47
N PHE A 220 8.95 -7.82 -14.51
CA PHE A 220 8.75 -9.27 -14.43
C PHE A 220 7.80 -9.82 -15.50
N ILE A 221 6.85 -9.00 -15.98
CA ILE A 221 5.85 -9.40 -16.98
C ILE A 221 6.26 -9.00 -18.40
N GLU A 222 7.16 -8.04 -18.56
CA GLU A 222 7.73 -7.68 -19.86
C GLU A 222 8.35 -8.89 -20.59
N PRO A 223 8.28 -8.95 -21.93
CA PRO A 223 7.66 -7.98 -22.85
C PRO A 223 6.18 -8.27 -23.18
N TYR A 224 5.50 -9.14 -22.44
CA TYR A 224 4.21 -9.72 -22.86
C TYR A 224 3.02 -8.78 -22.72
N CYS A 225 3.07 -7.79 -21.82
CA CYS A 225 2.00 -6.78 -21.69
C CYS A 225 2.53 -5.41 -21.27
N HIS A 226 1.71 -4.39 -21.53
CA HIS A 226 1.84 -3.08 -20.91
C HIS A 226 1.11 -3.08 -19.57
N THR A 227 1.81 -2.73 -18.50
CA THR A 227 1.23 -2.70 -17.15
C THR A 227 0.89 -1.26 -16.75
N ILE A 228 -0.30 -1.02 -16.19
CA ILE A 228 -0.67 0.27 -15.59
C ILE A 228 -1.08 0.01 -14.14
N MET A 229 -0.40 0.67 -13.20
CA MET A 229 -0.61 0.44 -11.77
C MET A 229 -1.11 1.71 -11.08
N TYR A 230 -2.07 1.55 -10.18
CA TYR A 230 -2.49 2.59 -9.25
C TYR A 230 -2.61 1.98 -7.86
N ALA A 231 -1.57 2.12 -7.04
CA ALA A 231 -1.48 1.41 -5.77
C ALA A 231 -1.66 -0.10 -5.98
N ASP A 232 -2.65 -0.72 -5.32
CA ASP A 232 -3.00 -2.13 -5.42
C ASP A 232 -3.79 -2.51 -6.68
N ASP A 233 -4.42 -1.54 -7.35
CA ASP A 233 -5.09 -1.77 -8.63
C ASP A 233 -4.04 -1.89 -9.74
N THR A 234 -4.09 -2.98 -10.52
CA THR A 234 -3.17 -3.21 -11.64
C THR A 234 -3.94 -3.65 -12.87
N LEU A 235 -3.67 -3.01 -14.01
CA LEU A 235 -4.22 -3.33 -15.30
C LEU A 235 -3.12 -3.88 -16.20
N LEU A 236 -3.32 -5.07 -16.75
CA LEU A 236 -2.46 -5.66 -17.79
C LEU A 236 -3.13 -5.47 -19.14
N LEU A 237 -2.43 -4.84 -20.09
CA LEU A 237 -2.90 -4.59 -21.44
C LEU A 237 -2.05 -5.36 -22.45
N THR A 238 -2.70 -6.23 -23.22
CA THR A 238 -2.08 -6.95 -24.35
C THR A 238 -2.79 -6.54 -25.63
N ALA A 239 -2.06 -6.50 -26.75
CA ALA A 239 -2.63 -6.08 -28.03
C ALA A 239 -2.01 -6.86 -29.20
N ASN A 240 -2.86 -7.50 -30.01
CA ASN A 240 -2.39 -8.27 -31.16
C ASN A 240 -3.39 -8.27 -32.32
N LYS A 241 -2.91 -8.48 -33.55
CA LYS A 241 -3.77 -8.58 -34.75
C LYS A 241 -4.45 -9.94 -34.85
N SER A 242 -3.76 -11.00 -34.42
CA SER A 242 -4.31 -12.35 -34.36
C SER A 242 -4.98 -12.58 -33.01
N ALA A 243 -6.20 -13.15 -33.02
CA ALA A 243 -6.89 -13.54 -31.80
C ALA A 243 -6.11 -14.62 -31.03
N GLU A 244 -5.47 -15.56 -31.73
CA GLU A 244 -4.66 -16.61 -31.13
C GLU A 244 -3.44 -16.02 -30.41
N SER A 245 -2.71 -15.12 -31.06
CA SER A 245 -1.55 -14.47 -30.43
C SER A 245 -1.96 -13.58 -29.26
N LEU A 246 -3.11 -12.88 -29.36
CA LEU A 246 -3.64 -12.12 -28.24
C LEU A 246 -3.95 -13.02 -27.04
N GLU A 247 -4.56 -14.18 -27.28
CA GLU A 247 -4.87 -15.16 -26.22
C GLU A 247 -3.59 -15.68 -25.56
N ILE A 248 -2.57 -16.02 -26.36
CA ILE A 248 -1.26 -16.47 -25.87
C ILE A 248 -0.59 -15.39 -25.01
N ASP A 249 -0.46 -14.16 -25.51
CA ASP A 249 0.19 -13.04 -24.78
C ASP A 249 -0.56 -12.74 -23.48
N THR A 250 -1.89 -12.76 -23.52
CA THR A 250 -2.77 -12.57 -22.36
C THR A 250 -2.57 -13.68 -21.33
N TYR A 251 -2.57 -14.94 -21.76
CA TYR A 251 -2.37 -16.10 -20.89
C TYR A 251 -1.00 -16.05 -20.22
N ILE A 252 0.06 -15.78 -20.96
CA ILE A 252 1.42 -15.66 -20.41
C ILE A 252 1.48 -14.54 -19.38
N SER A 253 0.92 -13.37 -19.71
CA SER A 253 0.92 -12.20 -18.81
C SER A 253 0.22 -12.47 -17.48
N VAL A 254 -0.94 -13.13 -17.51
CA VAL A 254 -1.66 -13.52 -16.28
C VAL A 254 -0.85 -14.51 -15.47
N ASN A 255 -0.28 -15.53 -16.11
CA ASN A 255 0.50 -16.55 -15.38
C ASN A 255 1.78 -15.97 -14.76
N LEU A 256 2.45 -15.03 -15.44
CA LEU A 256 3.58 -14.31 -14.86
C LEU A 256 3.14 -13.44 -13.68
N ALA A 257 2.00 -12.74 -13.78
CA ALA A 257 1.46 -11.98 -12.66
C ALA A 257 1.09 -12.87 -11.46
N LEU A 258 0.49 -14.04 -11.72
CA LEU A 258 0.19 -15.04 -10.68
C LEU A 258 1.47 -15.57 -10.03
N GLN A 259 2.46 -15.93 -10.84
CA GLN A 259 3.76 -16.39 -10.36
C GLN A 259 4.46 -15.30 -9.53
N TYR A 260 4.41 -14.04 -9.97
CA TYR A 260 4.93 -12.91 -9.20
C TYR A 260 4.23 -12.83 -7.84
N CYS A 261 2.90 -12.93 -7.82
CA CYS A 261 2.13 -12.89 -6.59
C CYS A 261 2.52 -14.01 -5.63
N GLN A 262 2.62 -15.25 -6.13
CA GLN A 262 3.05 -16.41 -5.35
C GLN A 262 4.46 -16.25 -4.77
N ASN A 263 5.40 -15.75 -5.57
CA ASN A 263 6.78 -15.54 -5.15
C ASN A 263 6.95 -14.43 -4.11
N HIS A 264 5.98 -13.53 -4.00
CA HIS A 264 6.02 -12.36 -3.13
C HIS A 264 4.92 -12.36 -2.06
N ASP A 265 4.28 -13.51 -1.82
CA ASP A 265 3.18 -13.67 -0.87
C ASP A 265 2.02 -12.66 -1.06
N LEU A 266 1.76 -12.24 -2.28
CA LEU A 266 0.55 -11.49 -2.63
C LEU A 266 -0.57 -12.47 -2.96
N VAL A 267 -1.79 -12.12 -2.59
CA VAL A 267 -2.96 -12.97 -2.81
C VAL A 267 -3.77 -12.42 -3.97
N PHE A 268 -3.71 -13.10 -5.10
CA PHE A 268 -4.51 -12.79 -6.28
C PHE A 268 -6.00 -13.13 -6.05
N ASN A 269 -6.92 -12.25 -6.47
CA ASN A 269 -8.35 -12.49 -6.38
C ASN A 269 -8.93 -12.84 -7.77
N GLU A 270 -9.08 -14.13 -8.05
CA GLU A 270 -9.60 -14.60 -9.34
C GLU A 270 -11.05 -14.13 -9.58
N ASP A 271 -11.92 -14.23 -8.57
CA ASP A 271 -13.35 -13.90 -8.68
C ASP A 271 -13.60 -12.43 -9.07
N LYS A 272 -12.74 -11.54 -8.58
CA LYS A 272 -12.84 -10.09 -8.83
C LYS A 272 -12.01 -9.63 -10.00
N THR A 273 -11.05 -10.43 -10.46
CA THR A 273 -10.32 -10.11 -11.68
C THR A 273 -11.29 -10.11 -12.86
N LYS A 274 -11.19 -9.09 -13.72
CA LYS A 274 -12.06 -8.94 -14.90
C LYS A 274 -11.22 -8.76 -16.15
N GLN A 275 -11.63 -9.43 -17.22
CA GLN A 275 -11.08 -9.24 -18.55
C GLN A 275 -12.09 -8.45 -19.40
N LEU A 276 -11.59 -7.46 -20.13
CA LEU A 276 -12.34 -6.71 -21.14
C LEU A 276 -11.60 -6.80 -22.47
N ILE A 277 -12.34 -7.04 -23.55
CA ILE A 277 -11.81 -7.05 -24.91
C ILE A 277 -12.27 -5.80 -25.64
N PHE A 278 -11.32 -5.10 -26.27
CA PHE A 278 -11.56 -3.92 -27.09
C PHE A 278 -11.14 -4.24 -28.52
N GLY A 279 -12.08 -4.11 -29.46
CA GLY A 279 -11.86 -4.36 -30.87
C GLY A 279 -12.87 -3.58 -31.69
N SER A 280 -12.54 -3.35 -32.96
CA SER A 280 -13.49 -2.79 -33.92
C SER A 280 -14.68 -3.73 -34.07
N LYS A 281 -15.91 -3.21 -34.02
CA LYS A 281 -17.08 -3.99 -34.45
C LYS A 281 -16.84 -4.44 -35.89
N LYS A 282 -16.75 -5.75 -36.11
CA LYS A 282 -16.95 -6.33 -37.43
C LYS A 282 -18.42 -6.23 -37.82
#